data_AF-A0AAD0SNI8-F1
#
_entry.id   AF-A0AAD0SNI8-F1
#
_cell.length_a   1.000
_cell.length_b   1.000
_cell.length_c   1.000
_cell.angle_alpha   90.00
_cell.angle_beta   90.00
_cell.angle_gamma   90.00
#
_symmetry.space_group_name_H-M   'P 1'
#
loop_
_entity.id
_entity.type
_entity.pdbx_description
1 polymer ?
#
loop_
_entity_poly.entity_id
_entity_poly.type
_entity_poly.pdbx_seq_one_letter_code
_entity_poly.pdbx_strand_id
1 'polypeptide(L)'
;MKTKPTVILLKGNGPISINNELMELITITTSHGFIGFPLKQLRAQKVVTLTDYDRFLIIEKEITEKPCCFVFSYDILENKDLELIKAEELEILE
;
A
#
# COMPACT_ATOMS: atom_id res chain seq x y z
N MET A 1 -13.09 -1.28 -19.77
CA MET A 1 -13.36 -0.91 -18.36
C MET A 1 -12.05 -0.45 -17.77
N LYS A 2 -11.98 0.77 -17.21
CA LYS A 2 -10.78 1.16 -16.45
C LYS A 2 -10.79 0.30 -15.18
N THR A 3 -9.82 -0.59 -15.10
CA THR A 3 -9.57 -1.42 -13.91
C THR A 3 -9.49 -0.48 -12.72
N LYS A 4 -10.27 -0.76 -11.67
CA LYS A 4 -10.25 0.07 -10.47
C LYS A 4 -8.84 0.01 -9.87
N PRO A 5 -8.29 1.13 -9.38
CA PRO A 5 -7.00 1.12 -8.73
C PRO A 5 -7.01 0.19 -7.51
N THR A 6 -5.95 -0.58 -7.33
CA THR A 6 -5.75 -1.34 -6.09
C THR A 6 -5.18 -0.40 -5.05
N VAL A 7 -5.98 -0.11 -4.05
CA VAL A 7 -5.54 0.63 -2.88
C VAL A 7 -4.92 -0.35 -1.90
N ILE A 8 -3.77 -0.01 -1.31
CA ILE A 8 -3.04 -0.91 -0.42
C ILE A 8 -2.63 -0.20 0.88
N LEU A 9 -2.94 -0.86 1.99
CA LEU A 9 -2.44 -0.53 3.32
C LEU A 9 -1.34 -1.52 3.67
N LEU A 10 -0.17 -0.99 4.04
CA LEU A 10 0.99 -1.80 4.39
C LEU A 10 1.26 -1.70 5.89
N LYS A 11 1.29 -2.83 6.61
CA LYS A 11 1.87 -2.92 7.95
C LYS A 11 3.32 -3.38 7.82
N GLY A 12 4.22 -2.60 8.40
CA GLY A 12 5.65 -2.72 8.14
C GLY A 12 6.01 -2.21 6.75
N ASN A 13 7.17 -1.58 6.65
CA ASN A 13 7.70 -1.03 5.42
C ASN A 13 9.17 -1.45 5.35
N GLY A 14 9.50 -2.18 4.29
CA GLY A 14 10.90 -2.33 3.91
C GLY A 14 11.39 -1.05 3.22
N PRO A 15 12.71 -0.87 3.10
CA PRO A 15 13.26 0.24 2.36
C PRO A 15 12.85 0.13 0.88
N ILE A 16 12.36 1.24 0.33
CA ILE A 16 12.03 1.36 -1.09
C ILE A 16 13.00 2.31 -1.78
N SER A 17 13.24 2.09 -3.07
CA SER A 17 14.05 2.99 -3.89
C SER A 17 13.14 3.95 -4.65
N ILE A 18 13.26 5.24 -4.38
CA ILE A 18 12.61 6.32 -5.12
C ILE A 18 13.69 7.20 -5.71
N ASN A 19 13.70 7.37 -7.04
CA ASN A 19 14.71 8.17 -7.74
C ASN A 19 16.16 7.81 -7.36
N ASN A 20 16.43 6.50 -7.14
CA ASN A 20 17.70 5.94 -6.66
C ASN A 20 18.09 6.28 -5.21
N GLU A 21 17.18 6.86 -4.43
CA GLU A 21 17.35 7.04 -2.99
C GLU A 21 16.58 5.97 -2.22
N LEU A 22 17.24 5.36 -1.24
CA LEU A 22 16.61 4.43 -0.31
C LEU A 22 15.84 5.23 0.74
N MET A 23 14.52 5.05 0.77
CA MET A 23 13.62 5.73 1.70
C MET A 23 12.69 4.73 2.38
N GLU A 24 12.24 5.11 3.58
CA GLU A 24 11.21 4.39 4.30
C GLU A 24 9.81 4.88 3.88
N LEU A 25 8.95 3.95 3.48
CA LEU A 25 7.61 4.25 2.97
C LEU A 25 6.76 5.03 3.98
N ILE A 26 6.92 4.71 5.28
CA ILE A 26 6.21 5.38 6.38
C ILE A 26 6.52 6.87 6.46
N THR A 27 7.76 7.27 6.18
CA THR A 27 8.18 8.67 6.26
C THR A 27 7.41 9.49 5.23
N ILE A 28 7.28 8.95 4.02
CA ILE A 28 6.61 9.62 2.91
C ILE A 28 5.11 9.73 3.17
N THR A 29 4.47 8.62 3.55
CA THR A 29 3.01 8.59 3.75
C THR A 29 2.61 9.40 4.98
N THR A 30 3.44 9.47 6.01
CA THR A 30 3.17 10.36 7.15
C THR A 30 3.24 11.85 6.77
N SER A 31 4.15 12.23 5.86
CA SER A 31 4.29 13.63 5.43
C SER A 31 3.28 14.06 4.36
N HIS A 32 2.84 13.13 3.50
CA HIS A 32 2.03 13.45 2.31
C HIS A 32 0.64 12.79 2.30
N GLY A 33 0.30 12.03 3.34
CA GLY A 33 -0.93 11.23 3.43
C GLY A 33 -0.80 9.89 2.72
N PHE A 34 -0.59 9.91 1.40
CA PHE A 34 -0.39 8.69 0.60
C PHE A 34 0.56 8.93 -0.57
N ILE A 35 1.04 7.83 -1.18
CA ILE A 35 1.84 7.89 -2.39
C ILE A 35 1.33 6.90 -3.44
N GLY A 36 1.37 7.32 -4.71
CA GLY A 36 1.19 6.44 -5.84
C GLY A 36 2.44 5.59 -6.07
N PHE A 37 2.35 4.26 -6.00
CA PHE A 37 3.52 3.40 -6.09
C PHE A 37 3.27 2.10 -6.89
N PRO A 38 4.24 1.63 -7.71
CA PRO A 38 4.12 0.35 -8.42
C PRO A 38 4.18 -0.84 -7.47
N LEU A 39 3.29 -1.83 -7.65
CA LEU A 39 3.22 -3.01 -6.77
C LEU A 39 4.53 -3.79 -6.70
N LYS A 40 5.20 -3.96 -7.84
CA LYS A 40 6.48 -4.69 -7.95
C LYS A 40 7.60 -4.15 -7.05
N GLN A 41 7.50 -2.88 -6.64
CA GLN A 41 8.49 -2.22 -5.80
C GLN A 41 8.10 -2.20 -4.31
N LEU A 42 6.90 -2.67 -3.96
CA LEU A 42 6.41 -2.70 -2.58
C LEU A 42 7.01 -3.86 -1.79
N ARG A 43 7.20 -3.61 -0.48
CA ARG A 43 7.66 -4.58 0.53
C ARG A 43 6.94 -4.31 1.84
N ALA A 44 6.15 -5.27 2.33
CA ALA A 44 5.37 -5.15 3.56
C ALA A 44 4.99 -6.51 4.13
N GLN A 45 4.75 -6.55 5.44
CA GLN A 45 4.37 -7.79 6.13
C GLN A 45 2.88 -8.11 6.00
N LYS A 46 2.03 -7.08 5.94
CA LYS A 46 0.60 -7.20 5.71
C LYS A 46 0.16 -6.28 4.59
N VAL A 47 -0.75 -6.77 3.76
CA VAL A 47 -1.41 -6.02 2.69
C VAL A 47 -2.91 -6.02 2.98
N VAL A 48 -3.52 -4.85 3.08
CA VAL A 48 -4.98 -4.73 3.06
C VAL A 48 -5.38 -4.01 1.78
N THR A 49 -6.26 -4.61 0.99
CA THR A 49 -6.76 -4.00 -0.24
C THR A 49 -8.12 -3.37 -0.05
N LEU A 50 -8.31 -2.22 -0.71
CA LEU A 50 -9.62 -1.56 -0.82
C LEU A 50 -10.00 -1.45 -2.30
N THR A 51 -11.27 -1.67 -2.60
CA THR A 51 -11.81 -1.58 -3.97
C THR A 51 -12.50 -0.24 -4.26
N ASP A 52 -12.59 0.63 -3.26
CA ASP A 52 -13.26 1.92 -3.31
C ASP A 52 -12.31 3.07 -2.92
N TYR A 53 -12.27 4.09 -3.79
CA TYR A 53 -11.38 5.25 -3.61
C TYR A 53 -11.89 6.22 -2.54
N ASP A 54 -13.20 6.40 -2.42
CA ASP A 54 -13.76 7.30 -1.41
C ASP A 54 -13.54 6.70 -0.01
N ARG A 55 -13.65 5.38 0.13
CA ARG A 55 -13.29 4.63 1.34
C ARG A 55 -11.82 4.81 1.69
N PHE A 56 -10.93 4.74 0.70
CA PHE A 56 -9.50 5.01 0.92
C PHE A 56 -9.24 6.39 1.53
N LEU A 57 -9.90 7.44 1.05
CA LEU A 57 -9.70 8.79 1.55
C LEU A 57 -10.11 8.98 3.02
N ILE A 58 -10.95 8.09 3.55
CA ILE A 58 -11.46 8.19 4.93
C ILE A 58 -10.90 7.12 5.87
N ILE A 59 -10.45 5.98 5.36
CA ILE A 59 -10.07 4.82 6.17
C ILE A 59 -8.82 5.05 7.02
N GLU A 60 -7.99 6.04 6.69
CA GLU A 60 -6.84 6.42 7.53
C GLU A 60 -7.26 6.70 8.98
N LYS A 61 -8.47 7.26 9.16
CA LYS A 61 -9.05 7.57 10.48
C LYS A 61 -9.56 6.35 11.23
N GLU A 62 -9.85 5.26 10.51
CA GLU A 62 -10.35 4.00 11.08
C GLU A 62 -9.20 3.05 11.44
N ILE A 63 -8.03 3.21 10.81
CA ILE A 63 -6.86 2.36 11.04
C ILE A 63 -6.10 2.80 12.28
N THR A 64 -6.35 2.05 13.35
CA THR A 64 -5.70 2.22 14.66
C THR A 64 -4.38 1.46 14.78
N GLU A 65 -4.15 0.44 13.95
CA GLU A 65 -2.87 -0.28 13.91
C GLU A 65 -1.77 0.59 13.29
N LYS A 66 -0.68 0.80 14.04
CA LYS A 66 0.50 1.56 13.61
C LYS A 66 1.77 0.71 13.82
N PRO A 67 2.83 0.89 13.00
CA PRO A 67 2.91 1.79 11.84
C PRO A 67 2.13 1.26 10.64
N CYS A 68 1.45 2.16 9.91
CA CYS A 68 0.74 1.83 8.67
C CYS A 68 1.16 2.79 7.55
N CYS A 69 1.41 2.28 6.36
CA CYS A 69 1.66 3.09 5.17
C CYS A 69 0.46 3.05 4.23
N PHE A 70 0.16 4.20 3.62
CA PHE A 70 -0.93 4.39 2.68
C PHE A 70 -0.40 4.45 1.25
N VAL A 71 -0.68 3.43 0.46
CA VAL A 71 -0.24 3.33 -0.93
C VAL A 71 -1.44 3.20 -1.85
N PHE A 72 -1.38 3.95 -2.94
CA PHE A 72 -2.30 3.81 -4.04
C PHE A 72 -1.58 3.19 -5.24
N SER A 73 -2.16 2.17 -5.87
CA SER A 73 -1.63 1.61 -7.11
C SER A 73 -2.69 1.54 -8.20
N TYR A 74 -2.29 1.82 -9.43
CA TYR A 74 -3.14 1.64 -10.60
C TYR A 74 -3.13 0.21 -11.14
N ASP A 75 -2.17 -0.60 -10.67
CA ASP A 75 -2.03 -1.99 -11.07
C ASP A 75 -3.03 -2.87 -10.31
N ILE A 76 -3.47 -3.97 -10.93
CA ILE A 76 -4.23 -5.01 -10.25
C ILE A 76 -3.25 -5.81 -9.39
N LEU A 77 -3.58 -6.03 -8.12
CA LEU A 77 -2.81 -6.93 -7.26
C LEU A 77 -2.97 -8.37 -7.74
N GLU A 78 -1.90 -8.92 -8.32
CA GLU A 78 -1.84 -10.32 -8.71
C GLU A 78 -1.07 -11.16 -7.66
N ASN A 79 -1.23 -12.48 -7.70
CA ASN A 79 -0.57 -13.38 -6.74
C ASN A 79 0.97 -13.22 -6.74
N LYS A 80 1.58 -12.95 -7.90
CA LYS A 80 3.02 -12.70 -8.02
C LYS A 80 3.48 -11.46 -7.25
N ASP A 81 2.60 -10.46 -7.11
CA ASP A 81 2.92 -9.24 -6.37
C ASP A 81 2.88 -9.50 -4.87
N LEU A 82 1.98 -10.37 -4.39
CA LEU A 82 1.94 -10.79 -2.98
C LEU A 82 3.25 -11.47 -2.55
N GLU A 83 3.81 -12.32 -3.41
CA GLU A 83 5.12 -12.97 -3.18
C GLU A 83 6.26 -11.94 -3.07
N LEU A 84 6.24 -10.93 -3.94
CA LEU A 84 7.23 -9.85 -3.93
C LEU A 84 7.10 -8.95 -2.70
N ILE A 85 5.86 -8.65 -2.29
CA ILE A 85 5.58 -7.83 -1.12
C ILE A 85 6.01 -8.54 0.17
N LYS A 86 6.08 -9.89 0.16
CA LYS A 86 6.28 -10.74 1.34
C LYS A 86 5.15 -10.61 2.36
N ALA A 87 3.94 -10.42 1.85
CA ALA A 87 2.75 -10.34 2.70
C ALA A 87 2.45 -11.72 3.29
N GLU A 88 2.49 -11.84 4.61
CA GLU A 88 2.04 -13.04 5.32
C GLU A 88 0.51 -13.04 5.49
N GLU A 89 -0.10 -11.84 5.43
CA GLU A 89 -1.52 -11.62 5.59
C GLU A 89 -2.07 -10.72 4.46
N LEU A 90 -3.17 -11.18 3.83
CA LEU A 90 -3.97 -10.42 2.87
C LEU A 90 -5.39 -10.27 3.41
N GLU A 91 -5.86 -9.04 3.52
CA GLU A 91 -7.23 -8.71 3.92
C GLU A 91 -7.86 -7.84 2.83
N ILE A 92 -9.10 -8.15 2.44
CA ILE A 92 -9.85 -7.38 1.45
C ILE A 92 -10.99 -6.69 2.19
N LEU A 93 -11.00 -5.36 2.17
CA LEU A 93 -12.06 -4.55 2.74
C LEU A 93 -12.94 -4.02 1.59
N GLU A 94 -14.24 -4.35 1.66
CA GLU A 94 -15.27 -3.85 0.74
C GLU A 94 -15.77 -2.46 1.14
#